data_AF-A0A8D5FKV3-F1
#
_entry.id   AF-A0A8D5FKV3-F1
#
_cell.length_a   1.000
_cell.length_b   1.000
_cell.length_c   1.000
_cell.angle_alpha   90.00
_cell.angle_beta   90.00
_cell.angle_gamma   90.00
#
_symmetry.space_group_name_H-M   'P 1'
#
loop_
_entity.id
_entity.type
_entity.pdbx_description
1 polymer ?
#
loop_
_entity_poly.entity_id
_entity_poly.type
_entity_poly.pdbx_seq_one_letter_code
_entity_poly.pdbx_strand_id
1 'polypeptide(L)'
;MIIGIAGIGGIGSNVARHLAQQGISRLKTVDFDRVERANLNRQFYRSSQAGQLKTDALEENLKEIQPTLVVDKINTRITTKNGQAIFNDCRIIIEGFDDPVNKKKFIELFSDTGKILVCASGIAGRDMKNIAIRQVGNCHIVGDFLSDEHDHPLFAPKIGMIAAIMAGIALHYAAHKEKP
;
A
#
# COMPACT_ATOMS: atom_id res chain seq x y z
N MET A 1 2.78 -15.52 -7.24
CA MET A 1 3.62 -14.60 -6.42
C MET A 1 2.68 -13.87 -5.46
N ILE A 2 3.11 -13.54 -4.24
CA ILE A 2 2.31 -12.76 -3.28
C ILE A 2 2.90 -11.34 -3.20
N ILE A 3 2.04 -10.32 -3.34
CA ILE A 3 2.39 -8.93 -3.06
C ILE A 3 1.84 -8.57 -1.68
N GLY A 4 2.72 -8.16 -0.78
CA GLY A 4 2.35 -7.72 0.56
C GLY A 4 2.01 -6.23 0.60
N ILE A 5 1.02 -5.84 1.39
CA ILE A 5 0.62 -4.45 1.60
C ILE A 5 0.57 -4.19 3.10
N ALA A 6 1.48 -3.35 3.58
CA ALA A 6 1.63 -2.94 4.97
C ALA A 6 0.91 -1.60 5.20
N GLY A 7 -0.26 -1.65 5.82
CA GLY A 7 -1.18 -0.53 5.95
C GLY A 7 -2.07 -0.39 4.72
N ILE A 8 -3.39 -0.42 4.91
CA ILE A 8 -4.40 -0.28 3.85
C ILE A 8 -5.28 0.94 4.09
N GLY A 9 -4.63 2.05 4.47
CA GLY A 9 -5.21 3.39 4.48
C GLY A 9 -5.35 3.98 3.07
N GLY A 10 -5.06 5.27 2.92
CA GLY A 10 -5.25 5.99 1.64
C GLY A 10 -4.40 5.40 0.50
N ILE A 11 -3.12 5.17 0.76
CA ILE A 11 -2.21 4.61 -0.24
C ILE A 11 -2.50 3.11 -0.46
N GLY A 12 -2.38 2.29 0.60
CA GLY A 12 -2.43 0.83 0.45
C GLY A 12 -3.74 0.30 -0.13
N SER A 13 -4.90 0.84 0.26
CA SER A 13 -6.19 0.40 -0.28
C SER A 13 -6.34 0.72 -1.78
N ASN A 14 -5.86 1.89 -2.22
CA ASN A 14 -5.85 2.25 -3.63
C ASN A 14 -4.82 1.46 -4.44
N VAL A 15 -3.64 1.16 -3.88
CA VAL A 15 -2.67 0.25 -4.51
C VAL A 15 -3.30 -1.13 -4.71
N ALA A 16 -3.93 -1.69 -3.68
CA ALA A 16 -4.61 -2.97 -3.75
C ALA A 16 -5.67 -3.00 -4.87
N ARG A 17 -6.48 -1.93 -4.97
CA ARG A 17 -7.47 -1.75 -6.05
C ARG A 17 -6.82 -1.85 -7.43
N HIS A 18 -5.74 -1.11 -7.67
CA HIS A 18 -5.04 -1.13 -8.96
C HIS A 18 -4.43 -2.50 -9.26
N LEU A 19 -3.85 -3.18 -8.27
CA LEU A 19 -3.31 -4.54 -8.46
C LEU A 19 -4.40 -5.56 -8.79
N ALA A 20 -5.57 -5.48 -8.14
CA ALA A 20 -6.71 -6.35 -8.44
C ALA A 20 -7.26 -6.11 -9.86
N GLN A 21 -7.36 -4.85 -10.29
CA GLN A 21 -7.74 -4.48 -11.67
C GLN A 21 -6.77 -5.01 -12.73
N GLN A 22 -5.52 -5.26 -12.36
CA GLN A 22 -4.48 -5.81 -13.24
C GLN A 22 -4.31 -7.33 -13.12
N GLY A 23 -5.24 -8.01 -12.43
CA GLY A 23 -5.29 -9.47 -12.42
C GLY A 23 -4.24 -10.15 -11.54
N ILE A 24 -3.64 -9.43 -10.58
CA ILE A 24 -2.83 -10.10 -9.54
C ILE A 24 -3.71 -11.14 -8.84
N SER A 25 -3.22 -12.37 -8.74
CA SER A 25 -3.99 -13.50 -8.22
C SER A 25 -3.96 -13.64 -6.71
N ARG A 26 -2.97 -13.04 -6.03
CA ARG A 26 -2.82 -13.14 -4.58
C ARG A 26 -2.20 -11.90 -3.95
N LEU A 27 -2.88 -11.35 -2.95
CA LEU A 27 -2.41 -10.24 -2.13
C LEU A 27 -2.35 -10.65 -0.66
N LYS A 28 -1.38 -10.11 0.08
CA LYS A 28 -1.35 -10.16 1.54
C LYS A 28 -1.59 -8.76 2.09
N THR A 29 -2.66 -8.57 2.86
CA THR A 29 -3.04 -7.25 3.40
C THR A 29 -2.93 -7.25 4.91
N VAL A 30 -2.28 -6.23 5.47
CA VAL A 30 -1.99 -6.18 6.90
C VAL A 30 -2.28 -4.78 7.45
N ASP A 31 -3.24 -4.70 8.36
CA ASP A 31 -3.67 -3.47 9.03
C ASP A 31 -4.43 -3.86 10.30
N PHE A 32 -4.62 -2.92 11.23
CA PHE A 32 -5.28 -3.18 12.51
C PHE A 32 -6.49 -2.27 12.78
N ASP A 33 -6.73 -1.30 11.90
CA ASP A 33 -7.77 -0.31 12.07
C ASP A 33 -9.13 -0.77 11.53
N ARG A 34 -10.14 0.03 11.87
CA ARG A 34 -11.48 -0.05 11.30
C ARG A 34 -11.71 1.06 10.26
N VAL A 35 -12.69 0.84 9.39
CA VAL A 35 -13.13 1.85 8.42
C VAL A 35 -13.82 2.99 9.16
N GLU A 36 -13.36 4.22 8.92
CA GLU A 36 -13.93 5.44 9.50
C GLU A 36 -14.53 6.32 8.41
N ARG A 37 -15.70 6.90 8.68
CA ARG A 37 -16.41 7.78 7.72
C ARG A 37 -15.56 8.98 7.29
N ALA A 38 -14.77 9.54 8.21
CA ALA A 38 -13.87 10.66 7.94
C ALA A 38 -12.75 10.33 6.92
N ASN A 39 -12.47 9.04 6.69
CA ASN A 39 -11.41 8.59 5.81
C ASN A 39 -11.89 8.10 4.43
N LEU A 40 -13.21 8.00 4.24
CA LEU A 40 -13.82 7.56 2.97
C LEU A 40 -13.53 8.50 1.79
N ASN A 41 -13.18 9.75 2.06
CA ASN A 41 -12.85 10.72 1.02
C ASN A 41 -11.60 10.35 0.21
N ARG A 42 -10.74 9.45 0.72
CA ARG A 42 -9.45 9.09 0.09
C ARG A 42 -9.09 7.60 0.15
N GLN A 43 -9.83 6.80 0.92
CA GLN A 43 -9.60 5.35 1.04
C GLN A 43 -10.60 4.57 0.19
N PHE A 44 -10.20 3.39 -0.27
CA PHE A 44 -11.05 2.52 -1.11
C PHE A 44 -12.03 1.69 -0.27
N TYR A 45 -12.97 2.38 0.39
CA TYR A 45 -14.02 1.80 1.23
C TYR A 45 -15.38 2.44 0.95
N ARG A 46 -16.45 1.74 1.32
CA ARG A 46 -17.83 2.21 1.18
C ARG A 46 -18.37 2.77 2.49
N SER A 47 -19.34 3.66 2.40
CA SER A 47 -20.05 4.20 3.58
C SER A 47 -20.71 3.10 4.42
N SER A 48 -21.23 2.05 3.78
CA SER A 48 -21.84 0.89 4.43
C SER A 48 -20.85 0.04 5.23
N GLN A 49 -19.54 0.17 4.98
CA GLN A 49 -18.50 -0.60 5.65
C GLN A 49 -17.95 0.11 6.91
N ALA A 50 -18.48 1.29 7.27
CA ALA A 50 -18.05 2.01 8.46
C ALA A 50 -18.12 1.14 9.73
N GLY A 51 -17.03 1.08 10.49
CA GLY A 51 -16.88 0.24 11.68
C GLY A 51 -16.38 -1.19 11.42
N GLN A 52 -16.37 -1.67 10.17
CA GLN A 52 -15.74 -2.95 9.83
C GLN A 52 -14.21 -2.86 9.93
N LEU A 53 -13.55 -3.99 10.12
CA LEU A 53 -12.09 -4.07 9.99
C LEU A 53 -11.71 -3.70 8.56
N LYS A 54 -10.69 -2.85 8.40
CA LYS A 54 -10.22 -2.45 7.06
C LYS A 54 -9.85 -3.67 6.20
N THR A 55 -9.25 -4.69 6.82
CA THR A 55 -8.85 -5.92 6.15
C THR A 55 -10.03 -6.71 5.57
N ASP A 56 -11.15 -6.76 6.28
CA ASP A 56 -12.37 -7.42 5.81
C ASP A 56 -13.05 -6.59 4.71
N ALA A 57 -13.25 -5.29 4.96
CA ALA A 57 -13.88 -4.38 4.01
C ALA A 57 -13.12 -4.28 2.68
N LEU A 58 -11.78 -4.30 2.74
CA LEU A 58 -10.96 -4.29 1.54
C LEU A 58 -11.08 -5.60 0.77
N GLU A 59 -11.07 -6.76 1.43
CA GLU A 59 -11.26 -8.04 0.74
C GLU A 59 -12.60 -8.08 -0.01
N GLU A 60 -13.69 -7.65 0.61
CA GLU A 60 -15.00 -7.54 -0.04
C GLU A 60 -14.92 -6.68 -1.31
N ASN A 61 -14.35 -5.48 -1.20
CA ASN A 61 -14.22 -4.55 -2.33
C ASN A 61 -13.36 -5.11 -3.45
N LEU A 62 -12.27 -5.82 -3.13
CA LEU A 62 -11.37 -6.40 -4.12
C LEU A 62 -12.00 -7.62 -4.81
N LYS A 63 -12.78 -8.43 -4.09
CA LYS A 63 -13.48 -9.59 -4.69
C LYS A 63 -14.60 -9.17 -5.65
N GLU A 64 -15.19 -8.00 -5.46
CA GLU A 64 -16.11 -7.43 -6.45
C GLU A 64 -15.39 -7.00 -7.75
N ILE A 65 -14.10 -6.66 -7.67
CA ILE A 65 -13.28 -6.36 -8.86
C ILE A 65 -12.80 -7.65 -9.51
N GLN A 66 -12.27 -8.59 -8.71
CA GLN A 66 -11.69 -9.85 -9.17
C GLN A 66 -12.14 -10.98 -8.25
N PRO A 67 -13.22 -11.71 -8.57
CA PRO A 67 -13.78 -12.77 -7.72
C PRO A 67 -12.81 -13.91 -7.40
N THR A 68 -11.82 -14.16 -8.26
CA THR A 68 -10.83 -15.22 -8.06
C THR A 68 -9.59 -14.76 -7.27
N LEU A 69 -9.53 -13.51 -6.84
CA LEU A 69 -8.40 -12.99 -6.06
C LEU A 69 -8.36 -13.66 -4.68
N VAL A 70 -7.18 -14.19 -4.32
CA VAL A 70 -6.90 -14.67 -2.98
C VAL A 70 -6.35 -13.52 -2.14
N VAL A 71 -6.98 -13.21 -1.01
CA VAL A 71 -6.53 -12.18 -0.07
C VAL A 71 -6.13 -12.81 1.25
N ASP A 72 -4.84 -12.89 1.52
CA ASP A 72 -4.31 -13.27 2.83
C ASP A 72 -4.39 -12.04 3.76
N LYS A 73 -5.51 -11.91 4.47
CA LYS A 73 -5.74 -10.79 5.38
C LYS A 73 -5.20 -11.07 6.78
N ILE A 74 -4.48 -10.12 7.36
CA ILE A 74 -3.94 -10.20 8.72
C ILE A 74 -4.33 -8.93 9.48
N ASN A 75 -5.23 -9.09 10.45
CA ASN A 75 -5.62 -8.00 11.33
C ASN A 75 -4.62 -7.88 12.50
N THR A 76 -3.53 -7.16 12.30
CA THR A 76 -2.52 -6.96 13.34
C THR A 76 -1.70 -5.70 13.12
N ARG A 77 -1.17 -5.15 14.22
CA ARG A 77 -0.21 -4.06 14.15
C ARG A 77 1.16 -4.60 13.75
N ILE A 78 1.73 -4.01 12.70
CA ILE A 78 3.07 -4.34 12.24
C ILE A 78 4.10 -3.71 13.19
N THR A 79 5.11 -4.50 13.54
CA THR A 79 6.22 -4.12 14.42
C THR A 79 7.52 -4.70 13.87
N THR A 80 8.65 -4.22 14.36
CA THR A 80 9.96 -4.80 14.02
C THR A 80 10.11 -6.26 14.46
N LYS A 81 9.30 -6.73 15.43
CA LYS A 81 9.33 -8.11 15.94
C LYS A 81 8.56 -9.11 15.07
N ASN A 82 7.48 -8.67 14.42
CA ASN A 82 6.61 -9.56 13.64
C ASN A 82 6.69 -9.32 12.13
N GLY A 83 7.17 -8.15 11.67
CA GLY A 83 7.13 -7.76 10.27
C GLY A 83 7.81 -8.77 9.34
N GLN A 84 9.02 -9.22 9.67
CA GLN A 84 9.75 -10.19 8.84
C GLN A 84 8.99 -11.51 8.69
N ALA A 85 8.39 -12.02 9.77
CA ALA A 85 7.59 -13.24 9.73
C ALA A 85 6.31 -13.05 8.89
N ILE A 86 5.64 -11.92 9.05
CA ILE A 86 4.41 -11.59 8.31
C ILE A 86 4.65 -11.56 6.79
N PHE A 87 5.75 -10.95 6.34
CA PHE A 87 6.06 -10.72 4.93
C PHE A 87 7.17 -11.65 4.38
N ASN A 88 7.43 -12.78 5.04
CA ASN A 88 8.51 -13.69 4.65
C ASN A 88 8.33 -14.22 3.21
N ASP A 89 7.10 -14.56 2.83
CA ASP A 89 6.64 -15.09 1.54
C ASP A 89 6.38 -14.01 0.47
N CYS A 90 6.47 -12.73 0.86
CA CYS A 90 6.27 -11.60 -0.04
C CYS A 90 7.63 -11.20 -0.64
N ARG A 91 7.72 -11.20 -1.98
CA ARG A 91 8.89 -10.65 -2.69
C ARG A 91 8.77 -9.14 -2.85
N ILE A 92 7.55 -8.64 -3.02
CA ILE A 92 7.24 -7.22 -3.19
C ILE A 92 6.41 -6.81 -1.99
N ILE A 93 6.78 -5.71 -1.35
CA ILE A 93 6.04 -5.13 -0.24
C ILE A 93 5.73 -3.67 -0.53
N ILE A 94 4.44 -3.34 -0.48
CA ILE A 94 3.92 -1.99 -0.52
C ILE A 94 3.86 -1.46 0.90
N GLU A 95 4.42 -0.28 1.11
CA GLU A 95 4.37 0.45 2.36
C GLU A 95 3.29 1.55 2.29
N GLY A 96 2.42 1.59 3.28
CA GLY A 96 1.30 2.53 3.39
C GLY A 96 1.05 2.98 4.82
N PHE A 97 2.10 3.20 5.61
CA PHE A 97 2.01 3.78 6.94
C PHE A 97 1.87 5.30 6.88
N ASP A 98 1.01 5.81 7.75
CA ASP A 98 0.82 7.26 7.94
C ASP A 98 1.92 7.84 8.85
N ASP A 99 2.39 7.08 9.86
CA ASP A 99 3.41 7.55 10.80
C ASP A 99 4.85 7.46 10.26
N PRO A 100 5.61 8.56 10.21
CA PRO A 100 6.99 8.59 9.70
C PRO A 100 7.97 7.68 10.46
N VAL A 101 7.78 7.51 11.77
CA VAL A 101 8.68 6.67 12.61
C VAL A 101 8.50 5.19 12.27
N ASN A 102 7.26 4.73 12.13
CA ASN A 102 6.94 3.37 11.73
C ASN A 102 7.37 3.09 10.29
N LYS A 103 7.19 4.05 9.38
CA LYS A 103 7.71 3.98 8.01
C LYS A 103 9.22 3.74 7.98
N LYS A 104 9.99 4.55 8.72
CA LYS A 104 11.45 4.40 8.78
C LYS A 104 11.85 3.03 9.30
N LYS A 105 11.30 2.60 10.43
CA LYS A 105 11.55 1.27 11.02
C LYS A 105 11.20 0.13 10.08
N PHE A 106 10.12 0.29 9.30
CA PHE A 106 9.69 -0.70 8.33
C PHE A 106 10.65 -0.80 7.14
N ILE A 107 11.09 0.33 6.60
CA ILE A 107 12.08 0.35 5.51
C ILE A 107 13.39 -0.29 5.96
N GLU A 108 13.90 0.06 7.15
CA GLU A 108 15.11 -0.53 7.74
C GLU A 108 14.98 -2.04 7.95
N LEU A 109 13.78 -2.54 8.26
CA LEU A 109 13.55 -3.97 8.47
C LEU A 109 13.73 -4.81 7.19
N PHE A 110 13.56 -4.19 6.02
CA PHE A 110 13.49 -4.89 4.74
C PHE A 110 14.50 -4.42 3.69
N SER A 111 15.21 -3.30 3.89
CA SER A 111 16.17 -2.73 2.93
C SER A 111 17.26 -3.73 2.52
N ASP A 112 17.66 -4.63 3.42
CA ASP A 112 18.74 -5.59 3.15
C ASP A 112 18.24 -7.02 2.89
N THR A 113 16.93 -7.21 2.70
CA THR A 113 16.31 -8.54 2.55
C THR A 113 16.18 -9.01 1.10
N GLY A 114 16.63 -8.20 0.12
CA GLY A 114 16.47 -8.47 -1.31
C GLY A 114 15.02 -8.39 -1.82
N LYS A 115 14.06 -8.05 -0.95
CA LYS A 115 12.66 -7.80 -1.31
C LYS A 115 12.53 -6.45 -2.01
N ILE A 116 11.59 -6.29 -2.92
CA ILE A 116 11.29 -4.99 -3.53
C ILE A 116 10.36 -4.22 -2.60
N LEU A 117 10.80 -3.04 -2.16
CA LEU A 117 9.98 -2.14 -1.35
C LEU A 117 9.43 -1.03 -2.24
N VAL A 118 8.12 -0.77 -2.13
CA VAL A 118 7.46 0.34 -2.82
C VAL A 118 6.77 1.21 -1.78
N CYS A 119 7.26 2.43 -1.59
CA CYS A 119 6.89 3.31 -0.49
C CYS A 119 6.34 4.64 -1.01
N ALA A 120 5.63 5.37 -0.15
CA ALA A 120 5.14 6.70 -0.45
C ALA A 120 5.80 7.77 0.44
N SER A 121 6.12 8.93 -0.12
CA SER A 121 6.62 10.09 0.65
C SER A 121 6.12 11.39 0.06
N GLY A 122 5.53 12.26 0.87
CA GLY A 122 4.99 13.52 0.35
C GLY A 122 3.66 13.35 -0.39
N ILE A 123 2.66 12.82 0.32
CA ILE A 123 1.33 12.49 -0.23
C ILE A 123 0.28 13.59 0.03
N ALA A 124 0.63 14.60 0.83
CA ALA A 124 -0.30 15.60 1.34
C ALA A 124 -0.42 16.81 0.41
N GLY A 125 -1.48 17.61 0.58
CA GLY A 125 -1.69 18.80 -0.24
C GLY A 125 -2.14 18.50 -1.67
N ARG A 126 -2.32 19.58 -2.45
CA ARG A 126 -2.95 19.53 -3.77
C ARG A 126 -1.98 19.61 -4.94
N ASP A 127 -0.71 19.91 -4.70
CA ASP A 127 0.28 19.94 -5.77
C ASP A 127 0.55 18.52 -6.27
N MET A 128 0.36 18.33 -7.58
CA MET A 128 0.58 17.08 -8.30
C MET A 128 1.66 17.22 -9.38
N LYS A 129 2.26 18.39 -9.54
CA LYS A 129 3.22 18.67 -10.63
C LYS A 129 4.57 17.99 -10.41
N ASN A 130 4.96 17.80 -9.15
CA ASN A 130 6.31 17.37 -8.75
C ASN A 130 6.38 15.92 -8.26
N ILE A 131 5.43 15.07 -8.64
CA ILE A 131 5.45 13.65 -8.27
C ILE A 131 6.50 12.91 -9.08
N ALA A 132 7.45 12.31 -8.38
CA ALA A 132 8.52 11.54 -9.00
C ALA A 132 8.79 10.23 -8.25
N ILE A 133 9.63 9.39 -8.85
CA ILE A 133 10.10 8.12 -8.29
C ILE A 133 11.58 8.30 -7.94
N ARG A 134 11.95 8.01 -6.69
CA ARG A 134 13.34 7.88 -6.25
C ARG A 134 13.63 6.42 -5.93
N GLN A 135 14.83 5.95 -6.26
CA GLN A 135 15.25 4.59 -5.94
C GLN A 135 16.51 4.61 -5.09
N VAL A 136 16.51 3.83 -4.01
CA VAL A 136 17.67 3.58 -3.15
C VAL A 136 17.75 2.09 -2.90
N GLY A 137 18.74 1.42 -3.52
CA GLY A 137 18.84 -0.03 -3.48
C GLY A 137 17.58 -0.71 -4.04
N ASN A 138 16.94 -1.52 -3.20
CA ASN A 138 15.68 -2.24 -3.48
C ASN A 138 14.40 -1.44 -3.13
N CYS A 139 14.54 -0.20 -2.67
CA CYS A 139 13.45 0.65 -2.25
C CYS A 139 13.10 1.69 -3.32
N HIS A 140 11.84 1.70 -3.74
CA HIS A 140 11.26 2.65 -4.68
C HIS A 140 10.30 3.56 -3.94
N ILE A 141 10.58 4.85 -3.88
CA ILE A 141 9.81 5.84 -3.12
C ILE A 141 9.12 6.76 -4.11
N VAL A 142 7.80 6.87 -4.01
CA VAL A 142 6.96 7.68 -4.89
C VAL A 142 6.36 8.85 -4.12
N GLY A 143 6.42 10.04 -4.69
CA GLY A 143 5.68 11.20 -4.22
C GLY A 143 6.41 12.52 -4.50
N ASP A 144 6.07 13.59 -3.76
CA ASP A 144 6.71 14.90 -3.96
C ASP A 144 7.91 15.17 -3.05
N PHE A 145 8.11 14.33 -2.03
CA PHE A 145 9.21 14.42 -1.06
C PHE A 145 9.27 15.73 -0.25
N LEU A 146 8.21 16.53 -0.25
CA LEU A 146 8.16 17.86 0.37
C LEU A 146 6.97 18.02 1.31
N SER A 147 5.80 17.50 0.94
CA SER A 147 4.56 17.75 1.68
C SER A 147 4.42 16.87 2.92
N ASP A 148 3.91 17.46 4.00
CA ASP A 148 3.58 16.74 5.24
C ASP A 148 2.07 16.84 5.53
N GLU A 149 1.49 15.79 6.11
CA GLU A 149 0.08 15.75 6.44
C GLU A 149 -0.28 16.61 7.67
N HIS A 150 0.71 16.99 8.47
CA HIS A 150 0.55 17.97 9.54
C HIS A 150 0.30 19.37 8.98
N ASP A 151 0.93 19.71 7.85
CA ASP A 151 0.86 21.05 7.26
C ASP A 151 -0.24 21.18 6.19
N HIS A 152 -0.60 20.06 5.55
CA HIS A 152 -1.51 20.05 4.41
C HIS A 152 -2.53 18.93 4.49
N PRO A 153 -3.81 19.18 4.15
CA PRO A 153 -4.81 18.13 4.12
C PRO A 153 -4.51 17.11 3.01
N LEU A 154 -4.88 15.87 3.26
CA LEU A 154 -4.80 14.79 2.27
C LEU A 154 -5.80 15.03 1.12
N PHE A 155 -5.33 14.84 -0.11
CA PHE A 155 -6.12 15.07 -1.32
C PHE A 155 -6.21 13.81 -2.17
N ALA A 156 -7.43 13.30 -2.36
CA ALA A 156 -7.67 11.99 -2.96
C ALA A 156 -7.08 11.81 -4.37
N PRO A 157 -7.16 12.79 -5.29
CA PRO A 157 -6.51 12.66 -6.61
C PRO A 157 -5.00 12.46 -6.53
N LYS A 158 -4.31 13.17 -5.63
CA LYS A 158 -2.86 13.02 -5.43
C LYS A 158 -2.52 11.63 -4.89
N ILE A 159 -3.23 11.19 -3.85
CA ILE A 159 -3.10 9.85 -3.27
C ILE A 159 -3.33 8.77 -4.33
N GLY A 160 -4.40 8.91 -5.12
CA GLY A 160 -4.72 7.98 -6.20
C GLY A 160 -3.63 7.90 -7.26
N MET A 161 -3.05 9.04 -7.66
CA MET A 161 -1.96 9.08 -8.63
C MET A 161 -0.68 8.41 -8.09
N ILE A 162 -0.30 8.70 -6.84
CA ILE A 162 0.85 8.06 -6.18
C ILE A 162 0.62 6.55 -6.07
N ALA A 163 -0.56 6.13 -5.61
CA ALA A 163 -0.93 4.72 -5.50
C ALA A 163 -0.91 3.99 -6.86
N ALA A 164 -1.35 4.64 -7.94
CA ALA A 164 -1.29 4.06 -9.28
C ALA A 164 0.16 3.86 -9.75
N ILE A 165 1.05 4.83 -9.52
CA ILE A 165 2.49 4.70 -9.83
C ILE A 165 3.12 3.56 -9.02
N MET A 166 2.84 3.50 -7.72
CA MET A 166 3.32 2.43 -6.84
C MET A 166 2.86 1.04 -7.31
N ALA A 167 1.58 0.90 -7.70
CA ALA A 167 1.07 -0.33 -8.28
C ALA A 167 1.80 -0.68 -9.60
N GLY A 168 2.07 0.29 -10.46
CA GLY A 168 2.84 0.10 -11.69
C GLY A 168 4.24 -0.45 -11.45
N ILE A 169 4.95 0.06 -10.44
CA ILE A 169 6.27 -0.47 -10.03
C ILE A 169 6.13 -1.93 -9.58
N ALA A 170 5.16 -2.24 -8.73
CA ALA A 170 4.95 -3.59 -8.25
C ALA A 170 4.62 -4.57 -9.40
N LEU A 171 3.79 -4.15 -10.36
CA LEU A 171 3.45 -4.94 -11.54
C LEU A 171 4.67 -5.18 -12.45
N HIS A 172 5.52 -4.17 -12.64
CA HIS A 172 6.77 -4.32 -13.39
C HIS A 172 7.64 -5.46 -12.80
N TYR A 173 7.83 -5.46 -11.49
CA TYR A 173 8.60 -6.52 -10.82
C TYR A 173 7.87 -7.87 -10.72
N ALA A 174 6.55 -7.88 -10.81
CA ALA A 174 5.76 -9.10 -10.88
C ALA A 174 5.88 -9.78 -12.27
N ALA A 175 5.85 -9.01 -13.35
CA ALA A 175 5.89 -9.50 -14.73
C ALA A 175 7.26 -10.08 -15.14
N HIS A 176 8.37 -9.53 -14.64
CA HIS A 176 9.73 -10.03 -14.93
C HIS A 176 10.05 -11.42 -14.33
N LYS A 177 9.05 -12.10 -13.77
CA LYS A 177 9.17 -13.49 -13.31
C LYS A 177 8.46 -14.51 -14.22
N GLU A 178 7.73 -14.05 -15.24
CA GLU A 178 7.08 -14.94 -16.22
C GLU A 178 7.97 -15.29 -17.42
N LYS A 179 9.20 -14.74 -17.48
CA LYS A 179 10.19 -15.20 -18.46
C LYS A 179 10.99 -16.36 -17.85
N PRO A 180 10.85 -17.59 -18.40
CA PRO A 180 11.64 -18.74 -17.99
C PRO A 180 13.14 -18.54 -18.22
#